data_AF-A0A3B1DC18-F1
#
_entry.id   AF-A0A3B1DC18-F1
#
_cell.length_a   1.000
_cell.length_b   1.000
_cell.length_c   1.000
_cell.angle_alpha   90.00
_cell.angle_beta   90.00
_cell.angle_gamma   90.00
#
_symmetry.space_group_name_H-M   'P 1'
#
loop_
_entity.id
_entity.type
_entity.pdbx_description
1 polymer ?
#
loop_
_entity_poly.entity_id
_entity_poly.type
_entity_poly.pdbx_seq_one_letter_code
_entity_poly.pdbx_strand_id
1 'polypeptide(L)'
;GHHNQYVVPHGSSYVLPHSTQHSGSYYTQNGHSYYYRQTASVGDVHVTQPQQIQFGGFSQLDDLAGRLETMANDLCLDLHHNYSHNRNYNAVYREAYQILETAKYIHTAKHQRNHRAVQERLSGLDKLAHHVESELTGWSRDHHQQVGQLGLHSKMKQIESTLHHLLNDVGVKPTSVTKGHH
;
A
#
# COMPACT_ATOMS: atom_id res chain seq x y z
N GLY A 1 13.44 -2.47 -27.76
CA GLY A 1 12.95 -2.74 -26.39
C GLY A 1 11.91 -1.70 -26.06
N HIS A 2 10.63 -2.07 -26.04
CA HIS A 2 9.55 -1.10 -25.85
C HIS A 2 9.24 -0.95 -24.37
N HIS A 3 9.30 0.29 -23.89
CA HIS A 3 8.91 0.67 -22.55
C HIS A 3 7.37 0.64 -22.51
N ASN A 4 6.80 -0.20 -21.65
CA ASN A 4 5.37 -0.12 -21.35
C ASN A 4 5.09 1.26 -20.74
N GLN A 5 4.40 2.11 -21.49
CA GLN A 5 4.05 3.46 -21.08
C GLN A 5 3.00 3.35 -19.97
N TYR A 6 3.38 3.76 -18.76
CA TYR A 6 2.46 3.88 -17.63
C TYR A 6 1.37 4.89 -17.99
N VAL A 7 0.13 4.43 -18.15
CA VAL A 7 -1.04 5.32 -18.34
C VAL A 7 -1.67 5.58 -16.96
N VAL A 8 -0.98 6.35 -16.11
CA VAL A 8 -1.61 6.93 -14.93
C VAL A 8 -2.11 8.31 -15.32
N PRO A 9 -3.43 8.59 -15.29
CA PRO A 9 -3.95 9.90 -15.66
C PRO A 9 -3.37 11.02 -14.81
N HIS A 10 -3.16 12.21 -15.41
CA HIS A 10 -2.80 13.41 -14.66
C HIS A 10 -3.86 13.72 -13.59
N GLY A 11 -3.41 14.14 -12.39
CA GLY A 11 -4.28 14.41 -11.25
C GLY A 11 -4.67 13.18 -10.43
N SER A 12 -4.10 12.00 -10.72
CA SER A 12 -4.30 10.80 -9.91
C SER A 12 -3.61 10.92 -8.53
N SER A 13 -4.23 10.31 -7.52
CA SER A 13 -3.68 10.14 -6.17
C SER A 13 -3.55 8.65 -5.82
N TYR A 14 -2.85 8.34 -4.73
CA TYR A 14 -2.60 6.96 -4.27
C TYR A 14 -2.12 6.03 -5.40
N VAL A 15 -1.07 6.43 -6.11
CA VAL A 15 -0.58 5.68 -7.27
C VAL A 15 0.31 4.54 -6.79
N LEU A 16 -0.06 3.32 -7.13
CA LEU A 16 0.71 2.10 -6.85
C LEU A 16 1.12 1.46 -8.18
N PRO A 17 2.40 1.50 -8.55
CA PRO A 17 2.84 0.92 -9.82
C PRO A 17 2.78 -0.61 -9.81
N HIS A 18 2.82 -1.18 -11.01
CA HIS A 18 3.07 -2.60 -11.19
C HIS A 18 4.45 -2.98 -10.63
N SER A 19 4.61 -4.23 -10.22
CA SER A 19 5.89 -4.78 -9.81
C SER A 19 6.03 -6.20 -10.33
N THR A 20 7.23 -6.78 -10.29
CA THR A 20 7.48 -8.14 -10.81
C THR A 20 6.65 -9.23 -10.13
N GLN A 21 6.21 -8.98 -8.90
CA GLN A 21 5.40 -9.91 -8.10
C GLN A 21 3.89 -9.66 -8.23
N HIS A 22 3.47 -8.55 -8.86
CA HIS A 22 2.08 -8.12 -8.84
C HIS A 22 1.60 -7.53 -10.19
N SER A 23 0.47 -8.04 -10.67
CA SER A 23 0.08 -8.04 -12.10
C SER A 23 -0.62 -6.77 -12.62
N GLY A 24 -0.65 -5.67 -11.85
CA GLY A 24 -1.25 -4.43 -12.30
C GLY A 24 -0.85 -3.19 -11.50
N SER A 25 -1.41 -2.06 -11.90
CA SER A 25 -1.24 -0.77 -11.23
C SER A 25 -2.56 -0.31 -10.62
N TYR A 26 -2.49 0.48 -9.55
CA TYR A 26 -3.64 1.09 -8.91
C TYR A 26 -3.49 2.61 -8.89
N TYR A 27 -4.59 3.32 -8.99
CA TYR A 27 -4.64 4.76 -8.81
C TYR A 27 -6.04 5.22 -8.43
N THR A 28 -6.13 6.38 -7.79
CA THR A 28 -7.40 7.02 -7.45
C THR A 28 -7.57 8.29 -8.27
N GLN A 29 -8.72 8.43 -8.94
CA GLN A 29 -9.07 9.61 -9.71
C GLN A 29 -10.51 10.02 -9.42
N ASN A 30 -10.74 11.31 -9.16
CA ASN A 30 -12.07 11.85 -8.83
C ASN A 30 -12.81 11.08 -7.71
N GLY A 31 -12.06 10.58 -6.72
CA GLY A 31 -12.61 9.82 -5.60
C GLY A 31 -12.92 8.34 -5.90
N HIS A 32 -12.58 7.84 -7.09
CA HIS A 32 -12.76 6.45 -7.48
C HIS A 32 -11.42 5.74 -7.62
N SER A 33 -11.33 4.52 -7.07
CA SER A 33 -10.17 3.64 -7.24
C SER A 33 -10.26 2.85 -8.55
N TYR A 34 -9.13 2.73 -9.24
CA TYR A 34 -9.01 2.01 -10.49
C TYR A 34 -7.87 1.00 -10.42
N TYR A 35 -8.05 -0.13 -11.09
CA TYR A 35 -7.05 -1.16 -11.32
C TYR A 35 -6.76 -1.28 -12.82
N TYR A 36 -5.48 -1.35 -13.15
CA TYR A 36 -5.01 -1.54 -14.52
C TYR A 36 -4.15 -2.79 -14.60
N ARG A 37 -4.68 -3.88 -15.19
CA ARG A 37 -3.92 -5.11 -15.44
C ARG A 37 -2.98 -4.91 -16.62
N GLN A 38 -1.67 -5.14 -16.45
CA GLN A 38 -0.78 -5.21 -17.61
C GLN A 38 -0.96 -6.56 -18.31
N THR A 39 -1.47 -6.55 -19.54
CA THR A 39 -1.36 -7.67 -20.47
C THR A 39 -0.13 -7.45 -21.35
N ALA A 40 0.83 -8.38 -21.34
CA ALA A 40 1.89 -8.37 -22.33
C ALA A 40 1.28 -8.67 -23.71
N SER A 41 1.26 -7.69 -24.61
CA SER A 41 0.82 -7.90 -25.99
C SER A 41 2.03 -8.22 -26.86
N VAL A 42 2.08 -9.45 -27.37
CA VAL A 42 2.89 -9.81 -28.54
C VAL A 42 1.90 -10.10 -29.67
N GLY A 43 1.97 -9.32 -30.76
CA GLY A 43 1.23 -9.59 -32.00
C GLY A 43 -0.05 -8.77 -32.22
N ASP A 44 -0.89 -8.59 -31.20
CA ASP A 44 -2.11 -7.78 -31.29
C ASP A 44 -2.24 -6.86 -30.07
N VAL A 45 -2.35 -5.55 -30.28
CA VAL A 45 -2.43 -4.55 -29.22
C VAL A 45 -3.80 -4.62 -28.53
N HIS A 46 -3.88 -5.37 -27.43
CA HIS A 46 -5.03 -5.28 -26.52
C HIS A 46 -4.70 -4.24 -25.45
N VAL A 47 -5.14 -3.00 -25.67
CA VAL A 47 -5.16 -2.00 -24.59
C VAL A 47 -6.25 -2.41 -23.61
N THR A 48 -5.85 -2.98 -22.49
CA THR A 48 -6.75 -3.20 -21.36
C THR A 48 -7.18 -1.84 -20.83
N GLN A 49 -8.48 -1.61 -20.68
CA GLN A 49 -8.99 -0.37 -20.08
C GLN A 49 -8.89 -0.47 -18.55
N PRO A 50 -8.65 0.65 -17.83
CA PRO A 50 -8.73 0.68 -16.38
C PRO A 50 -10.09 0.19 -15.90
N GLN A 51 -10.10 -0.72 -14.93
CA GLN A 51 -11.30 -1.22 -14.28
C GLN A 51 -11.54 -0.45 -13.00
N GLN A 52 -12.71 0.13 -12.83
CA GLN A 52 -13.08 0.75 -11.56
C GLN A 52 -13.26 -0.32 -10.49
N ILE A 53 -12.62 -0.13 -9.34
CA ILE A 53 -12.75 -1.00 -8.17
C ILE A 53 -13.99 -0.56 -7.40
N GLN A 54 -14.98 -1.45 -7.33
CA GLN A 54 -16.19 -1.18 -6.56
C GLN A 54 -15.89 -1.12 -5.07
N PHE A 55 -16.44 -0.11 -4.39
CA PHE A 55 -16.37 0.00 -2.95
C PHE A 55 -17.04 -1.22 -2.29
N GLY A 56 -16.29 -1.98 -1.50
CA GLY A 56 -16.77 -3.24 -0.90
C GLY A 56 -16.93 -4.40 -1.89
N GLY A 57 -16.22 -4.36 -3.02
CA GLY A 57 -16.25 -5.41 -4.05
C GLY A 57 -15.43 -6.66 -3.73
N PHE A 58 -14.44 -6.58 -2.83
CA PHE A 58 -13.50 -7.67 -2.48
C PHE A 58 -12.79 -8.31 -3.70
N SER A 59 -12.60 -7.52 -4.76
CA SER A 59 -12.10 -7.96 -6.06
C SER A 59 -10.58 -7.95 -6.15
N GLN A 60 -9.92 -7.13 -5.33
CA GLN A 60 -8.48 -6.91 -5.33
C GLN A 60 -7.82 -7.27 -3.99
N LEU A 61 -8.60 -7.76 -3.01
CA LEU A 61 -8.16 -8.10 -1.66
C LEU A 61 -6.87 -8.90 -1.63
N ASP A 62 -6.74 -9.92 -2.47
CA ASP A 62 -5.57 -10.80 -2.51
C ASP A 62 -4.29 -10.05 -2.91
N ASP A 63 -4.34 -9.33 -4.04
CA ASP A 63 -3.18 -8.59 -4.54
C ASP A 63 -2.79 -7.45 -3.59
N LEU A 64 -3.78 -6.69 -3.11
CA LEU A 64 -3.54 -5.56 -2.21
C LEU A 64 -3.04 -5.99 -0.83
N ALA A 65 -3.58 -7.08 -0.26
CA ALA A 65 -3.11 -7.61 1.02
C ALA A 65 -1.69 -8.18 0.90
N GLY A 66 -1.40 -8.93 -0.18
CA GLY A 66 -0.05 -9.45 -0.43
C GLY A 66 0.98 -8.34 -0.63
N ARG A 67 0.63 -7.26 -1.35
CA ARG A 67 1.48 -6.07 -1.46
C ARG A 67 1.71 -5.41 -0.11
N LEU A 68 0.64 -5.20 0.66
CA LEU A 68 0.73 -4.57 1.97
C LEU A 68 1.64 -5.36 2.91
N GLU A 69 1.52 -6.70 2.92
CA GLU A 69 2.37 -7.58 3.70
C GLU A 69 3.85 -7.43 3.31
N THR A 70 4.15 -7.54 2.01
CA THR A 70 5.52 -7.39 1.50
C THR A 70 6.12 -6.04 1.88
N MET A 71 5.39 -4.93 1.66
CA MET A 71 5.89 -3.59 1.98
C MET A 71 6.03 -3.35 3.48
N ALA A 72 5.11 -3.85 4.30
CA ALA A 72 5.19 -3.72 5.76
C ALA A 72 6.37 -4.53 6.33
N ASN A 73 6.65 -5.71 5.76
CA ASN A 73 7.83 -6.50 6.11
C ASN A 73 9.11 -5.75 5.73
N ASP A 74 9.16 -5.21 4.51
CA ASP A 74 10.26 -4.39 4.01
C ASP A 74 10.49 -3.12 4.85
N LEU A 75 9.43 -2.52 5.39
CA LEU A 75 9.50 -1.41 6.33
C LEU A 75 10.12 -1.87 7.65
N CYS A 76 9.62 -2.96 8.24
CA CYS A 76 10.14 -3.47 9.51
C CYS A 76 11.63 -3.83 9.39
N LEU A 77 12.03 -4.51 8.33
CA LEU A 77 13.44 -4.84 8.09
C LEU A 77 14.29 -3.56 7.92
N ASP A 78 13.83 -2.58 7.15
CA ASP A 78 14.57 -1.32 6.97
C ASP A 78 14.73 -0.56 8.30
N LEU A 79 13.65 -0.45 9.08
CA LEU A 79 13.65 0.15 10.42
C LEU A 79 14.66 -0.55 11.34
N HIS A 80 14.64 -1.88 11.37
CA HIS A 80 15.53 -2.67 12.21
C HIS A 80 17.00 -2.46 11.87
N HIS A 81 17.34 -2.51 10.58
CA HIS A 81 18.73 -2.43 10.17
C HIS A 81 19.29 -1.00 10.20
N ASN A 82 18.48 0.01 9.86
CA ASN A 82 19.01 1.34 9.52
C ASN A 82 18.52 2.50 10.40
N TYR A 83 17.58 2.26 11.32
CA TYR A 83 16.95 3.34 12.07
C TYR A 83 16.84 3.08 13.58
N SER A 84 17.43 2.00 14.10
CA SER A 84 17.34 1.63 15.52
C SER A 84 17.94 2.67 16.47
N HIS A 85 18.78 3.58 15.99
CA HIS A 85 19.36 4.68 16.75
C HIS A 85 18.43 5.89 16.93
N ASN A 86 17.33 5.97 16.17
CA ASN A 86 16.41 7.11 16.26
C ASN A 86 15.61 7.08 17.56
N ARG A 87 15.30 8.27 18.09
CA ARG A 87 14.44 8.40 19.26
C ARG A 87 13.07 7.78 18.98
N ASN A 88 12.47 7.17 20.01
CA ASN A 88 11.19 6.47 19.93
C ASN A 88 11.17 5.24 19.01
N TYR A 89 12.33 4.77 18.52
CA TYR A 89 12.42 3.61 17.63
C TYR A 89 11.56 2.42 18.08
N ASN A 90 11.65 2.01 19.34
CA ASN A 90 10.92 0.86 19.85
C ASN A 90 9.38 1.01 19.74
N ALA A 91 8.86 2.22 19.91
CA ALA A 91 7.42 2.48 19.79
C ALA A 91 6.98 2.39 18.33
N VAL A 92 7.66 3.11 17.45
CA VAL A 92 7.37 3.16 16.00
C VAL A 92 7.57 1.79 15.36
N TYR A 93 8.62 1.06 15.74
CA TYR A 93 8.87 -0.29 15.25
C TYR A 93 7.73 -1.25 15.64
N ARG A 94 7.25 -1.19 16.89
CA ARG A 94 6.11 -2.00 17.34
C ARG A 94 4.85 -1.67 16.54
N GLU A 95 4.61 -0.40 16.24
CA GLU A 95 3.45 0.04 15.45
C GLU A 95 3.57 -0.37 13.98
N ALA A 96 4.75 -0.24 13.37
CA ALA A 96 5.02 -0.77 12.04
C ALA A 96 4.83 -2.30 11.98
N TYR A 97 5.23 -3.01 13.04
CA TYR A 97 5.02 -4.44 13.14
C TYR A 97 3.53 -4.81 13.27
N GLN A 98 2.73 -4.00 13.96
CA GLN A 98 1.28 -4.16 13.99
C GLN A 98 0.65 -4.02 12.60
N ILE A 99 1.19 -3.14 11.74
CA ILE A 99 0.77 -3.05 10.34
C ILE A 99 1.04 -4.36 9.60
N LEU A 100 2.26 -4.91 9.75
CA LEU A 100 2.64 -6.19 9.16
C LEU A 100 1.74 -7.35 9.62
N GLU A 101 1.52 -7.48 10.93
CA GLU A 101 0.67 -8.55 11.47
C GLU A 101 -0.78 -8.45 10.99
N THR A 102 -1.29 -7.22 10.85
CA THR A 102 -2.62 -7.00 10.26
C THR A 102 -2.66 -7.38 8.79
N ALA A 103 -1.61 -7.06 8.02
CA ALA A 103 -1.51 -7.44 6.60
C ALA A 103 -1.49 -8.96 6.42
N LYS A 104 -0.67 -9.68 7.20
CA LYS A 104 -0.64 -11.16 7.23
C LYS A 104 -2.00 -11.76 7.59
N TYR A 105 -2.67 -11.17 8.59
CA TYR A 105 -4.00 -11.61 8.98
C TYR A 105 -5.00 -11.46 7.84
N ILE A 106 -5.01 -10.32 7.15
CA ILE A 106 -5.94 -10.08 6.03
C ILE A 106 -5.66 -11.02 4.87
N HIS A 107 -4.38 -11.20 4.52
CA HIS A 107 -3.97 -12.10 3.45
C HIS A 107 -4.40 -13.55 3.74
N THR A 108 -4.29 -14.01 4.99
CA THR A 108 -4.76 -15.36 5.39
C THR A 108 -6.28 -15.46 5.56
N ALA A 109 -6.94 -14.41 6.06
CA ALA A 109 -8.40 -14.37 6.30
C ALA A 109 -9.24 -14.48 5.02
N LYS A 110 -8.64 -14.20 3.85
CA LYS A 110 -9.20 -14.49 2.52
C LYS A 110 -9.72 -15.93 2.43
N HIS A 111 -8.93 -16.91 2.88
CA HIS A 111 -9.30 -18.32 2.78
C HIS A 111 -10.57 -18.67 3.58
N GLN A 112 -10.90 -17.85 4.57
CA GLN A 112 -12.04 -18.04 5.47
C GLN A 112 -13.27 -17.24 5.03
N ARG A 113 -13.18 -16.43 3.96
CA ARG A 113 -14.26 -15.54 3.46
C ARG A 113 -14.90 -14.66 4.54
N ASN A 114 -14.14 -14.32 5.59
CA ASN A 114 -14.65 -13.54 6.71
C ASN A 114 -14.49 -12.04 6.46
N HIS A 115 -15.36 -11.51 5.60
CA HIS A 115 -15.30 -10.11 5.16
C HIS A 115 -15.45 -9.12 6.33
N ARG A 116 -16.28 -9.45 7.33
CA ARG A 116 -16.49 -8.59 8.50
C ARG A 116 -15.22 -8.47 9.36
N ALA A 117 -14.53 -9.58 9.61
CA ALA A 117 -13.28 -9.55 10.38
C ALA A 117 -12.19 -8.74 9.66
N VAL A 118 -12.12 -8.83 8.33
CA VAL A 118 -11.21 -8.01 7.51
C VAL A 118 -11.53 -6.52 7.65
N GLN A 119 -12.81 -6.14 7.52
CA GLN A 119 -13.24 -4.74 7.65
C GLN A 119 -12.94 -4.16 9.05
N GLU A 120 -13.26 -4.90 10.11
CA GLU A 120 -13.03 -4.48 11.50
C GLU A 120 -11.55 -4.21 11.75
N ARG A 121 -10.67 -5.10 11.27
CA ARG A 121 -9.21 -4.95 11.42
C ARG A 121 -8.63 -3.79 10.62
N LEU A 122 -9.17 -3.52 9.44
CA LEU A 122 -8.69 -2.43 8.58
C LEU A 122 -9.07 -1.03 9.10
N SER A 123 -10.20 -0.89 9.81
CA SER A 123 -10.70 0.41 10.27
C SER A 123 -9.73 1.18 11.19
N GLY A 124 -8.89 0.48 11.96
CA GLY A 124 -7.87 1.10 12.82
C GLY A 124 -6.49 1.25 12.18
N LEU A 125 -6.26 0.56 11.06
CA LEU A 125 -4.94 0.44 10.45
C LEU A 125 -4.49 1.73 9.76
N ASP A 126 -5.44 2.46 9.17
CA ASP A 126 -5.21 3.72 8.48
C ASP A 126 -4.63 4.80 9.41
N LYS A 127 -5.24 4.97 10.58
CA LYS A 127 -4.74 5.88 11.62
C LYS A 127 -3.33 5.50 12.08
N LEU A 128 -3.08 4.20 12.23
CA LEU A 128 -1.79 3.68 12.65
C LEU A 128 -0.72 3.98 11.59
N ALA A 129 -1.02 3.79 10.31
CA ALA A 129 -0.11 4.09 9.22
C ALA A 129 0.25 5.58 9.17
N HIS A 130 -0.74 6.47 9.32
CA HIS A 130 -0.49 7.92 9.41
C HIS A 130 0.33 8.31 10.64
N HIS A 131 0.07 7.68 11.78
CA HIS A 131 0.86 7.94 12.99
C HIS A 131 2.33 7.57 12.79
N VAL A 132 2.59 6.36 12.27
CA VAL A 132 3.94 5.90 11.93
C VAL A 132 4.60 6.85 10.94
N GLU A 133 3.92 7.26 9.86
CA GLU A 133 4.48 8.21 8.88
C GLU A 133 4.88 9.54 9.55
N SER A 134 4.03 10.08 10.42
CA SER A 134 4.31 11.30 11.17
C SER A 134 5.55 11.15 12.06
N GLU A 135 5.64 10.06 12.84
CA GLU A 135 6.77 9.82 13.75
C GLU A 135 8.11 9.62 13.03
N LEU A 136 8.07 9.10 11.80
CA LEU A 136 9.27 8.94 10.96
C LEU A 136 9.81 10.26 10.40
N THR A 137 9.05 11.36 10.53
CA THR A 137 9.50 12.68 10.08
C THR A 137 10.72 13.14 10.87
N GLY A 138 11.80 13.46 10.14
CA GLY A 138 13.06 13.92 10.74
C GLY A 138 13.97 12.79 11.24
N TRP A 139 13.61 11.52 11.05
CA TRP A 139 14.52 10.42 11.32
C TRP A 139 15.70 10.43 10.36
N SER A 140 16.88 10.10 10.89
CA SER A 140 18.08 9.94 10.10
C SER A 140 18.33 8.46 9.84
N ARG A 141 18.82 8.15 8.64
CA ARG A 141 19.23 6.81 8.27
C ARG A 141 20.70 6.60 8.64
N ASP A 142 20.99 5.54 9.38
CA ASP A 142 22.33 4.98 9.46
C ASP A 142 22.40 3.79 8.49
N HIS A 143 23.21 3.90 7.44
CA HIS A 143 23.12 2.96 6.32
C HIS A 143 23.90 1.68 6.60
N HIS A 144 23.21 0.65 7.10
CA HIS A 144 23.76 -0.68 7.30
C HIS A 144 23.37 -1.67 6.18
N GLN A 145 22.12 -1.62 5.73
CA GLN A 145 21.61 -2.55 4.73
C GLN A 145 20.54 -1.90 3.85
N GLN A 146 20.63 -2.11 2.54
CA GLN A 146 19.52 -1.74 1.65
C GLN A 146 18.43 -2.81 1.70
N VAL A 147 17.23 -2.41 2.14
CA VAL A 147 16.03 -3.26 2.16
C VAL A 147 15.05 -2.72 1.13
N GLY A 148 14.68 -3.51 0.14
CA GLY A 148 13.86 -3.07 -0.99
C GLY A 148 14.55 -1.96 -1.82
N GLN A 149 13.80 -1.29 -2.69
CA GLN A 149 14.35 -0.27 -3.62
C GLN A 149 14.07 1.18 -3.19
N LEU A 150 13.27 1.37 -2.14
CA LEU A 150 12.74 2.67 -1.75
C LEU A 150 13.36 3.17 -0.45
N GLY A 151 13.45 4.49 -0.29
CA GLY A 151 13.70 5.10 1.01
C GLY A 151 12.48 5.04 1.93
N LEU A 152 12.69 5.28 3.22
CA LEU A 152 11.69 5.13 4.28
C LEU A 152 10.37 5.86 4.00
N HIS A 153 10.42 7.15 3.64
CA HIS A 153 9.21 7.92 3.31
C HIS A 153 8.49 7.40 2.07
N SER A 154 9.24 6.96 1.05
CA SER A 154 8.63 6.37 -0.15
C SER A 154 7.96 5.03 0.15
N LYS A 155 8.54 4.20 1.04
CA LYS A 155 7.90 2.97 1.53
C LYS A 155 6.58 3.29 2.23
N MET A 156 6.57 4.27 3.15
CA MET A 156 5.35 4.67 3.85
C MET A 156 4.26 5.18 2.91
N LYS A 157 4.61 6.01 1.91
CA LYS A 157 3.64 6.47 0.90
C LYS A 157 3.04 5.33 0.07
N GLN A 158 3.81 4.29 -0.22
CA GLN A 158 3.29 3.11 -0.91
C GLN A 158 2.40 2.24 0.00
N ILE A 159 2.74 2.13 1.28
CA ILE A 159 1.88 1.49 2.30
C ILE A 159 0.55 2.25 2.41
N GLU A 160 0.57 3.58 2.56
CA GLU A 160 -0.64 4.43 2.60
C GLU A 160 -1.47 4.23 1.32
N SER A 161 -0.85 4.34 0.14
CA SER A 161 -1.56 4.18 -1.14
C SER A 161 -2.21 2.80 -1.27
N THR A 162 -1.51 1.75 -0.86
CA THR A 162 -2.03 0.38 -0.89
C THR A 162 -3.16 0.20 0.10
N LEU A 163 -3.03 0.78 1.29
CA LEU A 163 -4.05 0.74 2.31
C LEU A 163 -5.33 1.46 1.87
N HIS A 164 -5.22 2.62 1.22
CA HIS A 164 -6.37 3.32 0.66
C HIS A 164 -7.13 2.51 -0.39
N HIS A 165 -6.41 1.85 -1.32
CA HIS A 165 -7.05 0.93 -2.27
C HIS A 165 -7.69 -0.27 -1.60
N LEU A 166 -7.02 -0.82 -0.58
CA LEU A 166 -7.53 -1.96 0.18
C LEU A 166 -8.81 -1.59 0.94
N LEU A 167 -8.82 -0.44 1.62
CA LEU A 167 -9.98 0.13 2.29
C LEU A 167 -11.15 0.32 1.32
N ASN A 168 -10.91 0.85 0.12
CA ASN A 168 -11.94 0.95 -0.91
C ASN A 168 -12.47 -0.44 -1.30
N ASP A 169 -11.59 -1.39 -1.66
CA ASP A 169 -12.00 -2.72 -2.11
C ASP A 169 -12.81 -3.49 -1.05
N VAL A 170 -12.49 -3.32 0.24
CA VAL A 170 -13.23 -3.98 1.34
C VAL A 170 -14.43 -3.17 1.87
N GLY A 171 -14.63 -1.94 1.39
CA GLY A 171 -15.76 -1.11 1.78
C GLY A 171 -15.61 -0.44 3.15
N VAL A 172 -14.38 -0.11 3.55
CA VAL A 172 -14.08 0.66 4.75
C VAL A 172 -13.75 2.09 4.34
N LYS A 173 -14.35 3.08 5.02
CA LYS A 173 -14.01 4.49 4.78
C LYS A 173 -12.65 4.79 5.41
N PRO A 174 -11.69 5.40 4.67
CA PRO A 174 -10.46 5.87 5.28
C PRO A 174 -10.77 6.94 6.32
N THR A 175 -9.89 7.06 7.29
CA THR A 175 -9.96 8.16 8.24
C THR A 175 -9.68 9.43 7.46
N SER A 176 -10.58 10.40 7.52
CA SER A 176 -10.40 11.66 6.81
C SER A 176 -9.11 12.33 7.31
N VAL A 177 -8.10 12.40 6.44
CA VAL A 177 -7.00 13.34 6.65
C VAL A 177 -7.57 14.71 6.31
N THR A 178 -7.74 15.56 7.33
CA THR A 178 -7.83 17.00 7.14
C THR A 178 -6.49 17.45 6.56
N LYS A 179 -6.27 17.26 5.25
CA LYS A 179 -5.14 17.88 4.56
C LYS A 179 -5.46 19.38 4.49
N GLY A 180 -4.99 20.12 5.49
CA GLY A 180 -4.95 21.56 5.46
C GLY A 180 -4.15 21.98 4.24
N HIS A 181 -4.83 22.59 3.28
CA HIS A 181 -4.20 23.44 2.29
C HIS A 181 -3.56 24.62 3.02
N HIS A 182 -2.25 24.77 2.89
CA HIS A 182 -1.58 26.06 2.99
C HIS A 182 -0.57 26.17 1.85
#